data_AF-A0ABD2ECF4-F1
#
_entry.id   AF-A0ABD2ECF4-F1
#
_cell.length_a   1.000
_cell.length_b   1.000
_cell.length_c   1.000
_cell.angle_alpha   90.00
_cell.angle_beta   90.00
_cell.angle_gamma   90.00
#
_symmetry.space_group_name_H-M   'P 1'
#
loop_
_entity.id
_entity.type
_entity.pdbx_description
1 polymer ?
#
loop_
_entity_poly.entity_id
_entity_poly.type
_entity_poly.pdbx_seq_one_letter_code
_entity_poly.pdbx_strand_id
1 'polypeptide(L)'
;MTKTIAIEIIQKYEPIEEVRTAHQMSFEGFTRYMDSPECQLFKHECKGVYQDMTHPLNDYFISSSHNTYLISDQLVGPSDIWGYVSALVKGCRCLEIDCWDGAQNEPVVYHGYTLTSKLLFKTVIQAIHKYAFMTSDYPVVLSLENHCSPSQQEVMADNLQTTFGESLLADTLDDFPDKLPSPEALKFKVLVKNKKIGTLKETRERKGLDKHEDSQDKDTEAKRAIGVTLFKKKKTRKLKIALALSDLVIYTKAEKFRNFQHSRLYQQFNENNSIGETQARKLSKLKVQEFIFHTRKFITRIYPRAIRADSSNFNPQEFWNIGCQMVALNFQTPGLPMDLQNGKFLDNGGSGYILKPQFLRDAKSNFNPNKVMRDSNPITLTIRLISGIQLPLNNASSNKADTSVIIEVFGVPNDQAKQQTRVIKKNAFSPRWNETFTFIIHVPELALIRFVVENQGLIAGNEFLGQYTIPLLCMNKGYRRVPLFSRMGESLEPASLFVYVWYVK
;
A
#
# COMPACT_ATOMS: atom_id res chain seq x y z
N MET A 1 -2.16 -34.10 -7.09
CA MET A 1 -1.51 -33.73 -8.37
C MET A 1 -2.16 -34.58 -9.45
N THR A 2 -2.63 -34.00 -10.56
CA THR A 2 -3.13 -34.79 -11.68
C THR A 2 -1.95 -35.43 -12.44
N LYS A 3 -2.20 -36.53 -13.16
CA LYS A 3 -1.15 -37.22 -13.93
C LYS A 3 -0.46 -36.28 -14.94
N THR A 4 -1.22 -35.34 -15.53
CA THR A 4 -0.73 -34.32 -16.46
C THR A 4 0.32 -33.40 -15.84
N ILE A 5 0.06 -32.83 -14.66
CA ILE A 5 0.98 -31.89 -13.99
C ILE A 5 2.32 -32.57 -13.66
N ALA A 6 2.30 -33.84 -13.23
CA ALA A 6 3.54 -34.57 -12.96
C ALA A 6 4.41 -34.72 -14.22
N ILE A 7 3.78 -34.99 -15.36
CA ILE A 7 4.46 -35.13 -16.66
C ILE A 7 5.02 -33.78 -17.12
N GLU A 8 4.27 -32.69 -17.00
CA GLU A 8 4.73 -31.32 -17.33
C GLU A 8 5.98 -30.93 -16.52
N ILE A 9 5.98 -31.20 -15.21
CA ILE A 9 7.12 -30.96 -14.32
C ILE A 9 8.33 -31.80 -14.76
N ILE A 10 8.14 -33.08 -15.09
CA ILE A 10 9.21 -33.95 -15.61
C ILE A 10 9.79 -33.41 -16.92
N GLN A 11 8.94 -33.09 -17.90
CA GLN A 11 9.39 -32.58 -19.19
C GLN A 11 10.17 -31.26 -19.07
N LYS A 12 9.79 -30.41 -18.11
CA LYS A 12 10.44 -29.11 -17.87
C LYS A 12 11.75 -29.19 -17.08
N TYR A 13 11.86 -30.08 -16.10
CA TYR A 13 12.98 -30.06 -15.14
C TYR A 13 13.95 -31.25 -15.23
N GLU A 14 13.57 -32.37 -15.85
CA GLU A 14 14.46 -33.52 -15.99
C GLU A 14 15.56 -33.27 -17.04
N PRO A 15 16.85 -33.30 -16.66
CA PRO A 15 17.94 -33.14 -17.62
C PRO A 15 18.21 -34.39 -18.46
N ILE A 16 17.99 -35.59 -17.92
CA ILE A 16 18.37 -36.85 -18.58
C ILE A 16 17.27 -37.27 -19.55
N GLU A 17 17.58 -37.31 -20.85
CA GLU A 17 16.58 -37.49 -21.90
C GLU A 17 15.87 -38.85 -21.83
N GLU A 18 16.60 -39.91 -21.48
CA GLU A 18 16.10 -41.26 -21.30
C GLU A 18 15.10 -41.32 -20.13
N VAL A 19 15.44 -40.68 -19.00
CA VAL A 19 14.60 -40.60 -17.79
C VAL A 19 13.33 -39.79 -18.06
N ARG A 20 13.48 -38.65 -18.75
CA ARG A 20 12.38 -37.78 -19.18
C ARG A 20 11.42 -38.49 -20.13
N THR A 21 11.95 -39.25 -21.09
CA THR A 21 11.16 -40.04 -22.06
C THR A 21 10.45 -41.21 -21.37
N ALA A 22 11.08 -41.82 -20.37
CA ALA A 22 10.47 -42.82 -19.49
C ALA A 22 9.39 -42.23 -18.54
N HIS A 23 9.14 -40.92 -18.57
CA HIS A 23 8.24 -40.21 -17.65
C HIS A 23 8.60 -40.42 -16.17
N GLN A 24 9.90 -40.40 -15.89
CA GLN A 24 10.49 -40.51 -14.55
C GLN A 24 11.22 -39.21 -14.18
N MET A 25 11.65 -39.08 -12.92
CA MET A 25 12.45 -37.96 -12.44
C MET A 25 13.67 -38.47 -11.68
N SER A 26 14.84 -38.02 -12.09
CA SER A 26 16.11 -38.25 -11.42
C SER A 26 16.24 -37.35 -10.18
N PHE A 27 17.20 -37.63 -9.31
CA PHE A 27 17.50 -36.75 -8.18
C PHE A 27 17.97 -35.35 -8.62
N GLU A 28 18.61 -35.24 -9.79
CA GLU A 28 19.02 -33.95 -10.35
C GLU A 28 17.80 -33.18 -10.87
N GLY A 29 16.91 -33.82 -11.64
CA GLY A 29 15.64 -33.24 -12.08
C GLY A 29 14.76 -32.79 -10.90
N PHE A 30 14.73 -33.58 -9.83
CA PHE A 30 14.04 -33.20 -8.60
C PHE A 30 14.66 -31.99 -7.91
N THR A 31 16.00 -31.92 -7.81
CA THR A 31 16.70 -30.74 -7.26
C THR A 31 16.39 -29.49 -8.10
N ARG A 32 16.48 -29.57 -9.43
CA ARG A 32 16.13 -28.49 -10.36
C ARG A 32 14.67 -28.02 -10.20
N TYR A 33 13.74 -28.96 -10.03
CA TYR A 33 12.34 -28.63 -9.72
C TYR A 33 12.17 -27.98 -8.33
N MET A 34 12.86 -28.47 -7.30
CA MET A 34 12.79 -27.89 -5.96
C MET A 34 13.38 -26.47 -5.87
N ASP A 35 14.35 -26.14 -6.73
CA ASP A 35 14.90 -24.80 -6.87
C ASP A 35 14.05 -23.87 -7.77
N SER A 36 13.04 -24.39 -8.47
CA SER A 36 12.21 -23.63 -9.40
C SER A 36 11.24 -22.62 -8.74
N PRO A 37 10.75 -21.61 -9.49
CA PRO A 37 9.69 -20.71 -9.03
C PRO A 37 8.40 -21.40 -8.57
N GLU A 38 8.08 -22.57 -9.11
CA GLU A 38 6.91 -23.39 -8.74
C GLU A 38 7.04 -23.98 -7.34
N CYS A 39 8.26 -24.13 -6.83
CA CYS A 39 8.53 -24.54 -5.46
C CYS A 39 8.66 -23.37 -4.47
N GLN A 40 8.43 -22.11 -4.90
CA GLN A 40 8.34 -20.98 -3.99
C GLN A 40 7.12 -21.09 -3.05
N LEU A 41 7.27 -20.54 -1.84
CA LEU A 41 6.19 -20.48 -0.84
C LEU A 41 4.99 -19.66 -1.32
N PHE A 42 5.22 -18.63 -2.16
CA PHE A 42 4.16 -17.82 -2.75
C PHE A 42 3.40 -18.58 -3.83
N LYS A 43 2.07 -18.64 -3.71
CA LYS A 43 1.17 -19.22 -4.70
C LYS A 43 1.33 -18.56 -6.06
N HIS A 44 1.32 -19.37 -7.12
CA HIS A 44 1.43 -18.87 -8.49
C HIS A 44 0.17 -18.10 -8.89
N GLU A 45 -0.99 -18.55 -8.42
CA GLU A 45 -2.30 -17.93 -8.64
C GLU A 45 -2.36 -16.50 -8.09
N CYS A 46 -1.63 -16.23 -6.99
CA CYS A 46 -1.54 -14.91 -6.38
C CYS A 46 -0.58 -13.96 -7.11
N LYS A 47 0.23 -14.46 -8.08
CA LYS A 47 1.10 -13.63 -8.95
C LYS A 47 0.32 -12.93 -10.06
N GLY A 48 -0.93 -13.32 -10.30
CA GLY A 48 -1.88 -12.61 -11.16
C GLY A 48 -3.00 -11.97 -10.35
N VAL A 49 -3.80 -11.12 -10.99
CA VAL A 49 -5.05 -10.61 -10.42
C VAL A 49 -6.06 -11.75 -10.40
N TYR A 50 -6.55 -12.11 -9.22
CA TYR A 50 -7.49 -13.23 -9.02
C TYR A 50 -8.67 -12.89 -8.11
N GLN A 51 -8.61 -11.77 -7.40
CA GLN A 51 -9.70 -11.29 -6.56
C GLN A 51 -10.75 -10.57 -7.42
N ASP A 52 -11.99 -10.46 -6.94
CA ASP A 52 -13.00 -9.67 -7.61
C ASP A 52 -12.61 -8.17 -7.56
N MET A 53 -12.41 -7.57 -8.73
CA MET A 53 -12.01 -6.16 -8.91
C MET A 53 -13.20 -5.24 -9.24
N THR A 54 -14.43 -5.75 -9.14
CA THR A 54 -15.67 -5.05 -9.50
C THR A 54 -16.45 -4.47 -8.32
N HIS A 55 -16.04 -4.73 -7.08
CA HIS A 55 -16.59 -4.04 -5.90
C HIS A 55 -16.20 -2.54 -5.87
N PRO A 56 -16.92 -1.67 -5.13
CA PRO A 56 -16.55 -0.26 -4.96
C PRO A 56 -15.16 -0.04 -4.32
N LEU A 57 -14.47 1.05 -4.63
CA LEU A 57 -13.11 1.36 -4.12
C LEU A 57 -12.98 1.29 -2.58
N ASN A 58 -14.02 1.64 -1.82
CA ASN A 58 -14.04 1.55 -0.35
C ASN A 58 -13.98 0.11 0.17
N ASP A 59 -14.15 -0.91 -0.69
CA ASP A 59 -14.05 -2.32 -0.35
C ASP A 59 -12.63 -2.91 -0.47
N TYR A 60 -11.63 -2.12 -0.88
CA TYR A 60 -10.24 -2.59 -1.04
C TYR A 60 -9.29 -1.93 -0.03
N PHE A 61 -8.25 -2.65 0.39
CA PHE A 61 -7.02 -2.05 0.88
C PHE A 61 -6.23 -1.49 -0.31
N ILE A 62 -5.62 -0.31 -0.15
CA ILE A 62 -4.99 0.45 -1.24
C ILE A 62 -3.56 0.79 -0.82
N SER A 63 -2.58 0.35 -1.63
CA SER A 63 -1.16 0.63 -1.40
C SER A 63 -0.92 2.14 -1.43
N SER A 64 -0.44 2.72 -0.32
CA SER A 64 -0.48 4.18 -0.10
C SER A 64 0.81 4.70 0.52
N SER A 65 1.35 5.78 -0.02
CA SER A 65 2.53 6.47 0.51
C SER A 65 2.17 7.78 1.24
N HIS A 66 3.08 8.22 2.09
CA HIS A 66 3.08 9.50 2.79
C HIS A 66 4.32 10.30 2.38
N ASN A 67 4.18 11.61 2.18
CA ASN A 67 5.22 12.55 1.73
C ASN A 67 6.16 11.94 0.67
N THR A 68 5.55 11.48 -0.44
CA THR A 68 6.18 10.53 -1.40
C THR A 68 7.40 11.08 -2.13
N TYR A 69 7.54 12.40 -2.14
CA TYR A 69 8.69 13.11 -2.67
C TYR A 69 9.96 12.94 -1.82
N LEU A 70 9.87 12.61 -0.53
CA LEU A 70 11.03 12.49 0.37
C LEU A 70 11.75 11.15 0.22
N ILE A 71 13.07 11.19 0.09
CA ILE A 71 13.92 9.98 0.07
C ILE A 71 14.73 9.75 1.36
N SER A 72 14.62 10.63 2.37
CA SER A 72 15.13 10.39 3.74
C SER A 72 14.16 10.88 4.83
N ASP A 73 14.66 11.64 5.80
CA ASP A 73 13.95 12.29 6.90
C ASP A 73 13.00 13.41 6.44
N GLN A 74 12.22 13.94 7.38
CA GLN A 74 11.19 14.96 7.13
C GLN A 74 11.69 16.41 7.26
N LEU A 75 12.94 16.69 7.65
CA LEU A 75 13.37 18.04 8.07
C LEU A 75 14.42 18.66 7.15
N VAL A 76 15.40 17.87 6.72
CA VAL A 76 16.53 18.27 5.87
C VAL A 76 16.69 17.36 4.65
N GLY A 77 15.97 16.24 4.62
CA GLY A 77 16.05 15.26 3.54
C GLY A 77 15.75 15.81 2.15
N PRO A 78 16.44 15.34 1.10
CA PRO A 78 16.12 15.74 -0.25
C PRO A 78 14.73 15.23 -0.66
N SER A 79 13.99 16.11 -1.33
CA SER A 79 12.88 15.73 -2.20
C SER A 79 13.46 15.30 -3.55
N ASP A 80 13.09 14.10 -4.02
CA ASP A 80 13.54 13.54 -5.30
C ASP A 80 12.39 12.88 -6.06
N ILE A 81 12.43 12.97 -7.39
CA ILE A 81 11.50 12.27 -8.30
C ILE A 81 11.55 10.75 -8.06
N TRP A 82 12.71 10.21 -7.66
CA TRP A 82 12.89 8.80 -7.33
C TRP A 82 11.95 8.30 -6.24
N GLY A 83 11.49 9.15 -5.31
CA GLY A 83 10.49 8.77 -4.31
C GLY A 83 9.17 8.32 -4.95
N TYR A 84 8.69 9.06 -5.96
CA TYR A 84 7.51 8.70 -6.75
C TYR A 84 7.73 7.46 -7.62
N VAL A 85 8.87 7.38 -8.31
CA VAL A 85 9.21 6.25 -9.19
C VAL A 85 9.30 4.96 -8.36
N SER A 86 10.05 4.98 -7.27
CA SER A 86 10.21 3.85 -6.34
C SER A 86 8.87 3.40 -5.74
N ALA A 87 8.01 4.34 -5.36
CA ALA A 87 6.67 4.01 -4.86
C ALA A 87 5.81 3.31 -5.94
N LEU A 88 5.79 3.82 -7.18
CA LEU A 88 5.03 3.23 -8.29
C LEU A 88 5.58 1.86 -8.72
N VAL A 89 6.91 1.70 -8.77
CA VAL A 89 7.59 0.41 -9.01
C VAL A 89 7.22 -0.61 -7.92
N LYS A 90 7.05 -0.17 -6.67
CA LYS A 90 6.57 -1.00 -5.55
C LYS A 90 5.05 -1.15 -5.48
N GLY A 91 4.32 -0.85 -6.57
CA GLY A 91 2.86 -1.03 -6.66
C GLY A 91 2.05 -0.04 -5.81
N CYS A 92 2.61 1.09 -5.38
CA CYS A 92 1.84 2.14 -4.70
C CYS A 92 0.77 2.73 -5.64
N ARG A 93 -0.44 2.94 -5.12
CA ARG A 93 -1.63 3.44 -5.85
C ARG A 93 -2.18 4.74 -5.28
N CYS A 94 -1.72 5.20 -4.12
CA CYS A 94 -2.05 6.52 -3.58
C CYS A 94 -0.78 7.29 -3.21
N LEU A 95 -0.47 8.33 -3.99
CA LEU A 95 0.74 9.15 -3.87
C LEU A 95 0.40 10.50 -3.22
N GLU A 96 1.26 11.01 -2.35
CA GLU A 96 1.11 12.33 -1.72
C GLU A 96 2.00 13.38 -2.38
N ILE A 97 1.45 14.58 -2.59
CA ILE A 97 2.12 15.71 -3.25
C ILE A 97 1.81 16.99 -2.47
N ASP A 98 2.81 17.51 -1.75
CA ASP A 98 2.71 18.74 -0.97
C ASP A 98 3.01 19.94 -1.88
N CYS A 99 1.95 20.63 -2.30
CA CYS A 99 2.02 21.65 -3.34
C CYS A 99 2.12 23.05 -2.72
N TRP A 100 3.16 23.79 -3.08
CA TRP A 100 3.46 25.13 -2.57
C TRP A 100 3.71 26.13 -3.70
N ASP A 101 3.48 27.42 -3.43
CA ASP A 101 3.82 28.49 -4.38
C ASP A 101 5.34 28.50 -4.67
N GLY A 102 5.72 28.42 -5.94
CA GLY A 102 7.09 28.59 -6.41
C GLY A 102 7.32 29.93 -7.13
N ALA A 103 8.54 30.11 -7.63
CA ALA A 103 8.92 31.29 -8.41
C ALA A 103 8.29 31.26 -9.81
N GLN A 104 8.19 32.42 -10.48
CA GLN A 104 7.74 32.52 -11.87
C GLN A 104 6.34 31.91 -12.14
N ASN A 105 5.48 31.83 -11.11
CA ASN A 105 4.16 31.19 -11.14
C ASN A 105 4.18 29.66 -11.37
N GLU A 106 5.33 29.00 -11.23
CA GLU A 106 5.48 27.55 -11.30
C GLU A 106 5.33 26.89 -9.91
N PRO A 107 4.34 26.00 -9.68
CA PRO A 107 4.16 25.33 -8.41
C PRO A 107 5.31 24.36 -8.08
N VAL A 108 5.66 24.26 -6.80
CA VAL A 108 6.73 23.39 -6.31
C VAL A 108 6.24 22.35 -5.30
N VAL A 109 6.99 21.26 -5.19
CA VAL A 109 6.73 20.14 -4.25
C VAL A 109 7.89 20.02 -3.28
N TYR A 110 7.60 20.15 -1.98
CA TYR A 110 8.52 19.96 -0.86
C TYR A 110 7.75 19.94 0.48
N HIS A 111 8.41 19.54 1.58
CA HIS A 111 7.76 19.56 2.90
C HIS A 111 7.77 20.98 3.49
N GLY A 112 6.57 21.55 3.65
CA GLY A 112 6.38 22.94 4.06
C GLY A 112 7.09 23.31 5.37
N TYR A 113 7.67 24.52 5.42
CA TYR A 113 8.39 25.07 6.58
C TYR A 113 9.63 24.26 7.02
N THR A 114 10.18 23.40 6.15
CA THR A 114 11.43 22.66 6.39
C THR A 114 12.55 23.06 5.42
N LEU A 115 13.72 22.43 5.54
CA LEU A 115 14.88 22.64 4.68
C LEU A 115 15.00 21.61 3.55
N THR A 116 13.97 20.79 3.34
CA THR A 116 13.91 19.80 2.25
C THR A 116 14.03 20.49 0.88
N SER A 117 14.71 19.85 -0.09
CA SER A 117 14.86 20.38 -1.45
C SER A 117 13.50 20.49 -2.16
N LYS A 118 13.44 21.25 -3.25
CA LYS A 118 12.21 21.52 -4.00
C LYS A 118 12.23 20.87 -5.38
N LEU A 119 11.13 20.25 -5.76
CA LEU A 119 10.85 19.76 -7.11
C LEU A 119 9.84 20.67 -7.79
N LEU A 120 9.86 20.77 -9.13
CA LEU A 120 8.76 21.40 -9.88
C LEU A 120 7.57 20.44 -9.92
N PHE A 121 6.36 20.95 -9.68
CA PHE A 121 5.12 20.16 -9.74
C PHE A 121 4.94 19.50 -11.12
N LYS A 122 5.20 20.26 -12.19
CA LYS A 122 5.20 19.77 -13.58
C LYS A 122 6.07 18.52 -13.76
N THR A 123 7.30 18.54 -13.27
CA THR A 123 8.23 17.39 -13.35
C THR A 123 7.75 16.20 -12.54
N VAL A 124 7.16 16.42 -11.35
CA VAL A 124 6.53 15.36 -10.55
C VAL A 124 5.38 14.70 -11.31
N ILE A 125 4.48 15.48 -11.90
CA ILE A 125 3.34 14.98 -12.67
C ILE A 125 3.78 14.21 -13.93
N GLN A 126 4.78 14.72 -14.66
CA GLN A 126 5.38 14.04 -15.82
C GLN A 126 6.01 12.69 -15.44
N ALA A 127 6.73 12.63 -14.31
CA ALA A 127 7.29 11.38 -13.81
C ALA A 127 6.19 10.38 -13.42
N ILE A 128 5.16 10.83 -12.71
CA ILE A 128 4.03 9.97 -12.33
C ILE A 128 3.32 9.43 -13.58
N HIS A 129 3.06 10.25 -14.60
CA HIS A 129 2.45 9.80 -15.85
C HIS A 129 3.23 8.66 -16.52
N LYS A 130 4.57 8.75 -16.56
CA LYS A 130 5.43 7.71 -17.15
C LYS A 130 5.35 6.36 -16.40
N TYR A 131 5.12 6.36 -15.09
CA TYR A 131 5.23 5.15 -14.26
C TYR A 131 3.90 4.69 -13.63
N ALA A 132 2.82 5.46 -13.74
CA ALA A 132 1.54 5.23 -13.07
C ALA A 132 1.03 3.79 -13.27
N PHE A 133 1.06 3.30 -14.51
CA PHE A 133 0.48 2.00 -14.88
C PHE A 133 1.53 0.94 -15.25
N MET A 134 2.81 1.18 -14.95
CA MET A 134 3.90 0.25 -15.33
C MET A 134 3.82 -1.12 -14.62
N THR A 135 3.25 -1.15 -13.41
CA THR A 135 3.19 -2.33 -12.53
C THR A 135 1.77 -2.80 -12.23
N SER A 136 0.77 -2.03 -12.64
CA SER A 136 -0.65 -2.29 -12.37
C SER A 136 -1.51 -1.32 -13.19
N ASP A 137 -2.48 -1.85 -13.92
CA ASP A 137 -3.46 -1.07 -14.69
C ASP A 137 -4.45 -0.31 -13.78
N TYR A 138 -4.51 -0.66 -12.49
CA TYR A 138 -5.49 -0.13 -11.55
C TYR A 138 -5.19 1.31 -11.14
N PRO A 139 -6.23 2.10 -10.80
CA PRO A 139 -6.16 3.56 -10.69
C PRO A 139 -5.08 4.08 -9.73
N VAL A 140 -4.61 5.30 -10.01
CA VAL A 140 -3.68 6.03 -9.16
C VAL A 140 -4.36 7.26 -8.56
N VAL A 141 -4.32 7.42 -7.25
CA VAL A 141 -4.87 8.57 -6.52
C VAL A 141 -3.75 9.55 -6.17
N LEU A 142 -3.88 10.81 -6.58
CA LEU A 142 -2.98 11.90 -6.22
C LEU A 142 -3.59 12.67 -5.05
N SER A 143 -3.05 12.44 -3.84
CA SER A 143 -3.39 13.15 -2.61
C SER A 143 -2.63 14.47 -2.56
N LEU A 144 -3.27 15.55 -3.01
CA LEU A 144 -2.68 16.88 -3.03
C LEU A 144 -2.84 17.58 -1.67
N GLU A 145 -1.73 17.87 -0.98
CA GLU A 145 -1.73 18.82 0.13
C GLU A 145 -1.48 20.23 -0.42
N ASN A 146 -2.57 20.93 -0.73
CA ASN A 146 -2.54 22.18 -1.48
C ASN A 146 -2.39 23.42 -0.58
N HIS A 147 -1.24 24.08 -0.68
CA HIS A 147 -0.89 25.36 -0.05
C HIS A 147 -0.66 26.50 -1.05
N CYS A 148 -0.87 26.25 -2.35
CA CYS A 148 -0.68 27.22 -3.43
C CYS A 148 -1.72 28.35 -3.42
N SER A 149 -1.34 29.50 -3.97
CA SER A 149 -2.24 30.58 -4.38
C SER A 149 -3.21 30.13 -5.50
N PRO A 150 -4.37 30.78 -5.68
CA PRO A 150 -5.31 30.41 -6.75
C PRO A 150 -4.68 30.40 -8.16
N SER A 151 -3.83 31.38 -8.48
CA SER A 151 -3.06 31.44 -9.74
C SER A 151 -2.23 30.17 -9.97
N GLN A 152 -1.47 29.74 -8.95
CA GLN A 152 -0.66 28.52 -9.08
C GLN A 152 -1.51 27.25 -9.00
N GLN A 153 -2.69 27.26 -8.39
CA GLN A 153 -3.65 26.15 -8.48
C GLN A 153 -4.26 25.99 -9.88
N GLU A 154 -4.41 27.08 -10.64
CA GLU A 154 -4.79 27.02 -12.06
C GLU A 154 -3.66 26.39 -12.89
N VAL A 155 -2.40 26.79 -12.65
CA VAL A 155 -1.22 26.14 -13.25
C VAL A 155 -1.10 24.66 -12.84
N MET A 156 -1.47 24.29 -11.61
CA MET A 156 -1.55 22.87 -11.21
C MET A 156 -2.62 22.12 -12.02
N ALA A 157 -3.79 22.73 -12.23
CA ALA A 157 -4.89 22.11 -12.97
C ALA A 157 -4.53 21.90 -14.45
N ASP A 158 -3.93 22.90 -15.10
CA ASP A 158 -3.39 22.78 -16.47
C ASP A 158 -2.32 21.68 -16.54
N ASN A 159 -1.31 21.69 -15.68
CA ASN A 159 -0.28 20.65 -15.68
C ASN A 159 -0.86 19.24 -15.51
N LEU A 160 -1.91 19.06 -14.70
CA LEU A 160 -2.63 17.79 -14.54
C LEU A 160 -3.35 17.41 -15.84
N GLN A 161 -4.15 18.32 -16.41
CA GLN A 161 -4.94 18.08 -17.62
C GLN A 161 -4.03 17.81 -18.83
N THR A 162 -3.08 18.70 -19.10
CA THR A 162 -2.15 18.64 -20.24
C THR A 162 -1.20 17.45 -20.17
N THR A 163 -0.81 16.98 -18.97
CA THR A 163 0.10 15.83 -18.86
C THR A 163 -0.61 14.48 -18.89
N PHE A 164 -1.74 14.33 -18.20
CA PHE A 164 -2.44 13.03 -18.12
C PHE A 164 -3.48 12.82 -19.22
N GLY A 165 -4.03 13.90 -19.81
CA GLY A 165 -5.06 13.84 -20.84
C GLY A 165 -6.22 12.93 -20.44
N GLU A 166 -6.57 11.98 -21.32
CA GLU A 166 -7.60 10.96 -21.09
C GLU A 166 -7.37 10.07 -19.86
N SER A 167 -6.14 9.97 -19.35
CA SER A 167 -5.88 9.24 -18.10
C SER A 167 -6.41 10.00 -16.88
N LEU A 168 -6.62 11.32 -16.95
CA LEU A 168 -7.17 12.09 -15.85
C LEU A 168 -8.67 11.86 -15.71
N LEU A 169 -9.14 11.50 -14.52
CA LEU A 169 -10.57 11.43 -14.25
C LEU A 169 -11.15 12.84 -14.00
N ALA A 170 -11.52 13.52 -15.10
CA ALA A 170 -12.06 14.88 -15.07
C ALA A 170 -13.60 14.98 -14.95
N ASP A 171 -14.33 13.86 -15.09
CA ASP A 171 -15.77 13.78 -14.78
C ASP A 171 -16.09 12.46 -14.05
N THR A 172 -17.26 12.47 -13.42
CA THR A 172 -17.98 11.33 -12.86
C THR A 172 -18.47 10.39 -13.98
N LEU A 173 -18.33 9.08 -13.76
CA LEU A 173 -18.74 8.01 -14.68
C LEU A 173 -20.25 7.78 -14.58
N ASP A 174 -20.91 7.54 -15.71
CA ASP A 174 -22.38 7.51 -15.77
C ASP A 174 -23.01 6.33 -15.01
N ASP A 175 -22.33 5.18 -14.95
CA ASP A 175 -22.76 4.03 -14.14
C ASP A 175 -22.55 4.22 -12.62
N PHE A 176 -21.87 5.31 -12.22
CA PHE A 176 -21.45 5.60 -10.85
C PHE A 176 -21.73 7.06 -10.44
N PRO A 177 -22.99 7.55 -10.51
CA PRO A 177 -23.34 8.94 -10.20
C PRO A 177 -23.39 9.22 -8.68
N ASP A 178 -23.68 8.20 -7.88
CA ASP A 178 -24.03 8.28 -6.45
C ASP A 178 -23.28 7.26 -5.55
N LYS A 179 -22.34 6.51 -6.14
CA LYS A 179 -21.56 5.44 -5.50
C LYS A 179 -20.11 5.46 -6.00
N LEU A 180 -19.18 4.92 -5.22
CA LEU A 180 -17.78 4.81 -5.65
C LEU A 180 -17.65 3.77 -6.78
N PRO A 181 -16.89 4.06 -7.86
CA PRO A 181 -16.55 3.06 -8.86
C PRO A 181 -15.69 1.95 -8.29
N SER A 182 -15.53 0.90 -9.09
CA SER A 182 -14.59 -0.19 -8.81
C SER A 182 -13.18 0.11 -9.31
N PRO A 183 -12.14 -0.60 -8.83
CA PRO A 183 -10.83 -0.59 -9.46
C PRO A 183 -10.92 -0.91 -10.95
N GLU A 184 -11.73 -1.89 -11.35
CA GLU A 184 -11.90 -2.29 -12.76
C GLU A 184 -12.49 -1.18 -13.64
N ALA A 185 -13.53 -0.48 -13.16
CA ALA A 185 -14.15 0.66 -13.86
C ALA A 185 -13.24 1.90 -13.95
N LEU A 186 -12.11 1.90 -13.25
CA LEU A 186 -11.15 3.00 -13.17
C LEU A 186 -9.75 2.59 -13.67
N LYS A 187 -9.63 1.48 -14.42
CA LYS A 187 -8.37 1.12 -15.08
C LYS A 187 -7.84 2.27 -15.93
N PHE A 188 -6.52 2.47 -15.83
CA PHE A 188 -5.77 3.57 -16.46
C PHE A 188 -6.23 4.99 -16.07
N LYS A 189 -7.00 5.15 -14.98
CA LYS A 189 -7.42 6.48 -14.49
C LYS A 189 -6.59 7.00 -13.31
N VAL A 190 -6.34 8.30 -13.35
CA VAL A 190 -5.68 9.09 -12.30
C VAL A 190 -6.72 9.99 -11.64
N LEU A 191 -6.87 9.88 -10.32
CA LEU A 191 -7.88 10.58 -9.53
C LEU A 191 -7.24 11.67 -8.65
N VAL A 192 -7.78 12.90 -8.67
CA VAL A 192 -7.29 14.00 -7.84
C VAL A 192 -8.03 14.06 -6.50
N LYS A 193 -7.34 13.70 -5.42
CA LYS A 193 -7.82 13.88 -4.04
C LYS A 193 -7.40 15.26 -3.53
N ASN A 194 -8.35 16.19 -3.51
CA ASN A 194 -8.20 17.53 -2.95
C ASN A 194 -9.55 17.99 -2.34
N LYS A 195 -9.61 19.20 -1.77
CA LYS A 195 -10.86 19.86 -1.39
C LYS A 195 -11.62 20.32 -2.65
N LYS A 196 -12.95 20.29 -2.59
CA LYS A 196 -13.84 20.67 -3.69
C LYS A 196 -14.74 21.84 -3.29
N ILE A 197 -15.01 22.75 -4.23
CA ILE A 197 -16.07 23.76 -4.16
C ILE A 197 -17.35 23.15 -4.75
N GLY A 198 -18.44 23.20 -3.98
CA GLY A 198 -19.74 22.74 -4.46
C GLY A 198 -19.90 21.23 -4.56
N THR A 199 -20.94 20.82 -5.28
CA THR A 199 -21.30 19.41 -5.53
C THR A 199 -20.79 18.89 -6.89
N LEU A 200 -20.89 17.58 -7.13
CA LEU A 200 -20.63 16.99 -8.45
C LEU A 200 -21.63 17.50 -9.50
N LYS A 201 -22.91 17.63 -9.11
CA LYS A 201 -23.98 18.16 -9.97
C LYS A 201 -23.67 19.58 -10.45
N GLU A 202 -23.35 20.49 -9.51
CA GLU A 202 -22.93 21.86 -9.83
C GLU A 202 -21.67 21.91 -10.71
N THR A 203 -20.78 20.91 -10.61
CA THR A 203 -19.58 20.82 -11.47
C THR A 203 -19.96 20.44 -12.90
N ARG A 204 -20.83 19.44 -13.08
CA ARG A 204 -21.37 19.04 -14.38
C ARG A 204 -22.18 20.17 -15.03
N GLU A 205 -23.00 20.88 -14.25
CA GLU A 205 -23.79 22.02 -14.72
C GLU A 205 -22.87 23.14 -15.26
N ARG A 206 -21.79 23.51 -14.56
CA ARG A 206 -20.79 24.46 -15.08
C ARG A 206 -20.16 23.99 -16.39
N LYS A 207 -19.58 22.77 -16.40
CA LYS A 207 -18.90 22.24 -17.60
C LYS A 207 -19.83 22.00 -18.80
N GLY A 208 -21.13 21.85 -18.56
CA GLY A 208 -22.13 21.72 -19.62
C GLY A 208 -22.49 23.06 -20.28
N LEU A 209 -22.44 24.16 -19.52
CA LEU A 209 -22.67 25.52 -20.03
C LEU A 209 -21.51 25.98 -20.92
N ASP A 210 -20.26 25.72 -20.52
CA ASP A 210 -19.05 26.05 -21.29
C ASP A 210 -19.02 25.40 -22.70
N LYS A 211 -19.83 24.37 -22.96
CA LYS A 211 -19.96 23.72 -24.28
C LYS A 211 -21.03 24.34 -25.19
N HIS A 212 -21.81 25.30 -24.70
CA HIS A 212 -22.89 25.95 -25.45
C HIS A 212 -22.72 27.47 -25.60
N GLU A 213 -21.76 28.10 -24.93
CA GLU A 213 -21.45 29.53 -25.07
C GLU A 213 -20.24 29.78 -25.99
N ASP A 214 -20.33 29.35 -27.25
CA ASP A 214 -19.50 29.89 -28.36
C ASP A 214 -20.32 30.85 -29.23
N SER A 215 -21.07 31.75 -28.58
CA SER A 215 -21.61 32.97 -29.20
C SER A 215 -22.17 33.96 -28.18
N GLN A 216 -21.59 35.17 -28.20
CA GLN A 216 -22.05 36.48 -27.67
C GLN A 216 -21.37 37.01 -26.40
N ASP A 217 -20.46 37.97 -26.64
CA ASP A 217 -20.08 39.00 -25.68
C ASP A 217 -21.29 39.61 -24.96
N LYS A 218 -21.15 39.81 -23.65
CA LYS A 218 -21.76 40.95 -22.94
C LYS A 218 -21.04 41.27 -21.64
N ASP A 219 -20.33 42.40 -21.67
CA ASP A 219 -19.91 43.15 -20.49
C ASP A 219 -21.06 43.34 -19.49
N THR A 220 -20.76 43.29 -18.18
CA THR A 220 -21.57 43.99 -17.17
C THR A 220 -20.70 44.43 -15.98
N GLU A 221 -20.74 45.71 -15.67
CA GLU A 221 -19.92 46.36 -14.64
C GLU A 221 -20.26 45.91 -13.20
N ALA A 222 -19.23 45.81 -12.34
CA ALA A 222 -19.39 45.62 -10.90
C ALA A 222 -19.17 46.94 -10.12
N LYS A 223 -20.22 47.46 -9.49
CA LYS A 223 -20.18 48.69 -8.69
C LYS A 223 -19.40 48.52 -7.37
N ARG A 224 -18.60 49.52 -7.01
CA ARG A 224 -17.87 49.60 -5.72
C ARG A 224 -18.75 50.15 -4.58
N ALA A 225 -18.51 49.67 -3.37
CA ALA A 225 -18.90 50.33 -2.12
C ALA A 225 -17.72 50.28 -1.12
N ILE A 226 -17.52 51.35 -0.34
CA ILE A 226 -16.40 51.51 0.61
C ILE A 226 -16.95 51.51 2.04
N GLY A 227 -16.24 50.86 2.97
CA GLY A 227 -16.57 50.86 4.40
C GLY A 227 -15.42 50.34 5.29
N VAL A 228 -15.33 50.84 6.52
CA VAL A 228 -14.17 50.74 7.45
C VAL A 228 -14.73 50.20 8.80
N THR A 229 -14.02 49.57 9.75
CA THR A 229 -12.62 49.74 10.22
C THR A 229 -12.03 48.44 10.81
N LEU A 230 -10.81 48.51 11.35
CA LEU A 230 -10.02 47.45 11.98
C LEU A 230 -10.73 46.66 13.11
N PHE A 231 -10.45 45.34 13.15
CA PHE A 231 -9.90 44.67 14.34
C PHE A 231 -8.96 43.51 13.90
N LYS A 232 -7.67 43.58 14.24
CA LYS A 232 -6.66 42.57 13.85
C LYS A 232 -6.70 41.33 14.77
N LYS A 233 -7.55 40.35 14.46
CA LYS A 233 -7.29 38.94 14.86
C LYS A 233 -6.37 38.28 13.82
N LYS A 234 -5.43 37.42 14.25
CA LYS A 234 -4.60 36.59 13.36
C LYS A 234 -5.50 35.73 12.46
N LYS A 235 -5.78 36.19 11.25
CA LYS A 235 -6.49 35.40 10.23
C LYS A 235 -5.52 34.34 9.70
N THR A 236 -5.76 33.08 10.05
CA THR A 236 -5.42 31.99 9.14
C THR A 236 -6.12 32.28 7.82
N ARG A 237 -5.34 32.64 6.80
CA ARG A 237 -5.84 32.96 5.46
C ARG A 237 -6.50 31.69 4.93
N LYS A 238 -7.84 31.66 4.89
CA LYS A 238 -8.56 30.56 4.21
C LYS A 238 -8.02 30.53 2.77
N LEU A 239 -7.25 29.49 2.44
CA LEU A 239 -6.82 29.20 1.08
C LEU A 239 -8.08 29.15 0.22
N LYS A 240 -8.18 30.09 -0.73
CA LYS A 240 -9.19 30.01 -1.78
C LYS A 240 -8.76 28.88 -2.70
N ILE A 241 -9.69 27.99 -3.02
CA ILE A 241 -9.46 26.91 -3.98
C ILE A 241 -9.80 27.48 -5.37
N ALA A 242 -8.97 27.23 -6.37
CA ALA A 242 -9.30 27.59 -7.75
C ALA A 242 -10.37 26.64 -8.30
N LEU A 243 -11.32 27.15 -9.10
CA LEU A 243 -12.38 26.32 -9.69
C LEU A 243 -11.81 25.24 -10.61
N ALA A 244 -10.82 25.58 -11.44
CA ALA A 244 -10.14 24.62 -12.32
C ALA A 244 -9.63 23.37 -11.56
N LEU A 245 -8.95 23.55 -10.42
CA LEU A 245 -8.46 22.44 -9.60
C LEU A 245 -9.57 21.72 -8.83
N SER A 246 -10.57 22.46 -8.34
CA SER A 246 -11.78 21.91 -7.69
C SER A 246 -12.57 20.98 -8.62
N ASP A 247 -12.61 21.31 -9.91
CA ASP A 247 -13.45 20.63 -10.89
C ASP A 247 -12.75 19.39 -11.50
N LEU A 248 -11.53 19.10 -11.07
CA LEU A 248 -10.84 17.80 -11.21
C LEU A 248 -11.09 16.84 -10.03
N VAL A 249 -11.69 17.32 -8.94
CA VAL A 249 -12.02 16.46 -7.78
C VAL A 249 -13.38 15.81 -7.99
N ILE A 250 -13.37 14.48 -8.22
CA ILE A 250 -14.56 13.67 -8.51
C ILE A 250 -14.90 12.74 -7.33
N TYR A 251 -14.31 11.54 -7.29
CA TYR A 251 -14.65 10.48 -6.31
C TYR A 251 -13.87 10.52 -4.99
N THR A 252 -12.93 11.46 -4.85
CA THR A 252 -11.95 11.48 -3.74
C THR A 252 -11.88 12.84 -3.03
N LYS A 253 -13.02 13.50 -2.85
CA LYS A 253 -13.13 14.80 -2.17
C LYS A 253 -12.60 14.70 -0.73
N ALA A 254 -11.61 15.51 -0.39
CA ALA A 254 -11.06 15.52 0.96
C ALA A 254 -11.99 16.24 1.95
N GLU A 255 -12.62 15.49 2.85
CA GLU A 255 -13.49 16.01 3.93
C GLU A 255 -12.84 15.81 5.31
N LYS A 256 -13.04 16.78 6.20
CA LYS A 256 -12.45 16.74 7.55
C LYS A 256 -13.23 15.76 8.45
N PHE A 257 -12.57 14.71 8.92
CA PHE A 257 -13.14 13.85 9.96
C PHE A 257 -13.45 14.67 11.23
N ARG A 258 -14.72 14.62 11.66
CA ARG A 258 -15.19 15.27 12.91
C ARG A 258 -15.42 14.22 13.99
N ASN A 259 -16.27 13.23 13.69
CA ASN A 259 -16.54 12.03 14.46
C ASN A 259 -17.43 11.08 13.61
N PHE A 260 -17.57 9.82 14.04
CA PHE A 260 -18.35 8.82 13.31
C PHE A 260 -19.85 9.17 13.17
N GLN A 261 -20.44 9.85 14.16
CA GLN A 261 -21.85 10.27 14.10
C GLN A 261 -22.08 11.29 12.99
N HIS A 262 -21.22 12.29 12.88
CA HIS A 262 -21.26 13.30 11.83
C HIS A 262 -21.05 12.66 10.45
N SER A 263 -20.04 11.79 10.32
CA SER A 263 -19.80 11.07 9.06
C SER A 263 -21.02 10.24 8.64
N ARG A 264 -21.65 9.52 9.57
CA ARG A 264 -22.84 8.69 9.31
C ARG A 264 -24.06 9.50 8.82
N LEU A 265 -24.20 10.75 9.24
CA LEU A 265 -25.35 11.60 8.91
C LEU A 265 -25.14 12.49 7.68
N TYR A 266 -23.91 12.94 7.42
CA TYR A 266 -23.67 14.05 6.49
C TYR A 266 -22.61 13.79 5.42
N GLN A 267 -21.73 12.79 5.61
CA GLN A 267 -20.64 12.54 4.67
C GLN A 267 -21.14 11.81 3.42
N GLN A 268 -20.70 12.30 2.26
CA GLN A 268 -21.11 11.77 0.96
C GLN A 268 -20.22 10.61 0.50
N PHE A 269 -20.72 9.80 -0.43
CA PHE A 269 -20.01 8.60 -0.91
C PHE A 269 -18.61 8.91 -1.50
N ASN A 270 -18.46 10.08 -2.12
CA ASN A 270 -17.22 10.56 -2.74
C ASN A 270 -16.31 11.34 -1.78
N GLU A 271 -16.59 11.34 -0.47
CA GLU A 271 -15.82 12.05 0.54
C GLU A 271 -14.89 11.14 1.34
N ASN A 272 -13.60 11.42 1.24
CA ASN A 272 -12.52 10.68 1.89
C ASN A 272 -12.04 11.44 3.13
N ASN A 273 -11.74 10.73 4.21
CA ASN A 273 -11.14 11.34 5.40
C ASN A 273 -9.64 11.05 5.51
N SER A 274 -8.90 11.95 6.15
CA SER A 274 -7.52 11.70 6.61
C SER A 274 -7.48 11.82 8.13
N ILE A 275 -6.96 10.81 8.83
CA ILE A 275 -6.88 10.72 10.29
C ILE A 275 -5.46 10.34 10.70
N GLY A 276 -4.76 11.18 11.47
CA GLY A 276 -3.39 10.90 11.90
C GLY A 276 -3.31 9.73 12.89
N GLU A 277 -2.21 8.97 12.87
CA GLU A 277 -2.08 7.69 13.58
C GLU A 277 -2.51 7.72 15.05
N THR A 278 -2.21 8.80 15.78
CA THR A 278 -2.49 8.93 17.22
C THR A 278 -4.00 8.99 17.48
N GLN A 279 -4.72 9.74 16.64
CA GLN A 279 -6.18 9.83 16.73
C GLN A 279 -6.80 8.50 16.27
N ALA A 280 -6.33 7.94 15.16
CA ALA A 280 -6.82 6.68 14.62
C ALA A 280 -6.65 5.53 15.64
N ARG A 281 -5.49 5.43 16.30
CA ARG A 281 -5.20 4.43 17.35
C ARG A 281 -6.03 4.63 18.62
N LYS A 282 -6.40 5.87 18.96
CA LYS A 282 -7.36 6.14 20.05
C LYS A 282 -8.77 5.67 19.66
N LEU A 283 -9.20 5.91 18.42
CA LEU A 283 -10.51 5.49 17.91
C LEU A 283 -10.60 3.96 17.73
N SER A 284 -9.55 3.29 17.26
CA SER A 284 -9.52 1.83 17.10
C SER A 284 -9.61 1.08 18.42
N LYS A 285 -9.15 1.68 19.53
CA LYS A 285 -9.31 1.13 20.89
C LYS A 285 -10.68 1.43 21.50
N LEU A 286 -11.13 2.69 21.45
CA LEU A 286 -12.34 3.13 22.16
C LEU A 286 -13.64 2.90 21.38
N LYS A 287 -13.58 2.93 20.05
CA LYS A 287 -14.74 3.04 19.15
C LYS A 287 -14.63 2.09 17.94
N VAL A 288 -14.06 0.91 18.14
CA VAL A 288 -13.71 -0.06 17.09
C VAL A 288 -14.85 -0.39 16.12
N GLN A 289 -16.08 -0.60 16.62
CA GLN A 289 -17.25 -0.93 15.79
C GLN A 289 -17.68 0.26 14.92
N GLU A 290 -17.76 1.45 15.51
CA GLU A 290 -18.08 2.69 14.79
C GLU A 290 -17.06 2.98 13.68
N PHE A 291 -15.79 2.64 13.91
CA PHE A 291 -14.73 2.79 12.92
C PHE A 291 -14.87 1.76 11.79
N ILE A 292 -15.13 0.48 12.08
CA ILE A 292 -15.39 -0.54 11.06
C ILE A 292 -16.63 -0.19 10.21
N PHE A 293 -17.70 0.32 10.83
CA PHE A 293 -18.88 0.78 10.08
C PHE A 293 -18.59 2.01 9.20
N HIS A 294 -17.64 2.85 9.61
CA HIS A 294 -17.17 3.99 8.82
C HIS A 294 -16.33 3.53 7.61
N THR A 295 -15.36 2.63 7.80
CA THR A 295 -14.50 2.09 6.73
C THR A 295 -15.24 1.13 5.78
N ARG A 296 -16.42 0.63 6.13
CA ARG A 296 -17.34 -0.01 5.17
C ARG A 296 -17.91 0.97 4.15
N LYS A 297 -18.12 2.25 4.52
CA LYS A 297 -18.79 3.25 3.67
C LYS A 297 -17.84 4.24 2.99
N PHE A 298 -16.78 4.65 3.68
CA PHE A 298 -15.92 5.75 3.24
C PHE A 298 -14.46 5.32 3.16
N ILE A 299 -13.74 5.85 2.18
CA ILE A 299 -12.29 5.67 2.07
C ILE A 299 -11.62 6.49 3.17
N THR A 300 -10.95 5.81 4.09
CA THR A 300 -10.20 6.42 5.19
C THR A 300 -8.71 6.31 4.93
N ARG A 301 -8.02 7.45 4.92
CA ARG A 301 -6.56 7.55 4.96
C ARG A 301 -6.06 7.66 6.40
N ILE A 302 -5.10 6.81 6.75
CA ILE A 302 -4.29 6.94 7.96
C ILE A 302 -2.91 7.44 7.56
N TYR A 303 -2.30 8.33 8.33
CA TYR A 303 -0.98 8.89 8.03
C TYR A 303 -0.12 9.06 9.30
N PRO A 304 1.23 9.08 9.19
CA PRO A 304 2.14 9.20 10.31
C PRO A 304 1.94 10.51 11.10
N ARG A 305 2.27 10.49 12.39
CA ARG A 305 2.33 11.72 13.20
C ARG A 305 3.54 12.58 12.83
N ALA A 306 3.37 13.89 12.76
CA ALA A 306 4.43 14.85 12.40
C ALA A 306 5.72 14.79 13.26
N ILE A 307 5.65 14.28 14.50
CA ILE A 307 6.84 14.08 15.35
C ILE A 307 7.74 12.91 14.91
N ARG A 308 7.38 12.17 13.86
CA ARG A 308 8.25 11.19 13.19
C ARG A 308 9.15 11.88 12.17
N ALA A 309 9.95 12.80 12.68
CA ALA A 309 10.89 13.59 11.88
C ALA A 309 11.93 12.71 11.15
N ASP A 310 12.20 11.53 11.70
CA ASP A 310 13.06 10.47 11.15
C ASP A 310 12.40 9.64 10.03
N SER A 311 11.20 10.01 9.58
CA SER A 311 10.37 9.24 8.66
C SER A 311 10.00 7.83 9.16
N SER A 312 10.16 7.51 10.45
CA SER A 312 9.78 6.21 11.00
C SER A 312 8.31 5.87 10.73
N ASN A 313 8.01 4.59 10.52
CA ASN A 313 6.65 4.12 10.26
C ASN A 313 5.94 3.62 11.53
N PHE A 314 4.60 3.61 11.50
CA PHE A 314 3.76 2.90 12.47
C PHE A 314 3.42 1.50 11.96
N ASN A 315 2.88 0.60 12.79
CA ASN A 315 2.47 -0.73 12.34
C ASN A 315 1.16 -0.63 11.51
N PRO A 316 1.15 -0.92 10.20
CA PRO A 316 -0.05 -0.74 9.38
C PRO A 316 -1.16 -1.77 9.69
N GLN A 317 -0.79 -2.94 10.23
CA GLN A 317 -1.75 -4.02 10.53
C GLN A 317 -2.85 -3.58 11.50
N GLU A 318 -2.56 -2.69 12.45
CA GLU A 318 -3.56 -2.22 13.41
C GLU A 318 -4.73 -1.48 12.75
N PHE A 319 -4.52 -0.92 11.55
CA PHE A 319 -5.52 -0.20 10.77
C PHE A 319 -6.15 -1.06 9.68
N TRP A 320 -5.40 -2.01 9.07
CA TRP A 320 -6.01 -3.02 8.19
C TRP A 320 -7.01 -3.92 8.94
N ASN A 321 -6.73 -4.23 10.21
CA ASN A 321 -7.62 -4.99 11.10
C ASN A 321 -9.01 -4.34 11.30
N ILE A 322 -9.17 -3.05 10.98
CA ILE A 322 -10.45 -2.32 11.05
C ILE A 322 -10.92 -1.80 9.68
N GLY A 323 -10.33 -2.31 8.59
CA GLY A 323 -10.76 -2.00 7.23
C GLY A 323 -10.31 -0.65 6.66
N CYS A 324 -9.39 0.08 7.32
CA CYS A 324 -8.83 1.31 6.75
C CYS A 324 -8.11 1.00 5.43
N GLN A 325 -8.50 1.69 4.37
CA GLN A 325 -8.08 1.40 3.00
C GLN A 325 -6.70 1.98 2.69
N MET A 326 -6.52 3.28 2.93
CA MET A 326 -5.31 4.02 2.57
C MET A 326 -4.40 4.20 3.79
N VAL A 327 -3.71 3.14 4.19
CA VAL A 327 -2.78 3.20 5.33
C VAL A 327 -1.42 3.68 4.84
N ALA A 328 -1.21 5.00 4.89
CA ALA A 328 -0.07 5.65 4.27
C ALA A 328 1.21 5.54 5.10
N LEU A 329 2.30 5.10 4.46
CA LEU A 329 3.62 4.91 5.06
C LEU A 329 4.70 5.72 4.31
N ASN A 330 5.79 6.04 5.00
CA ASN A 330 7.01 6.58 4.41
C ASN A 330 7.74 5.43 3.68
N PHE A 331 7.58 5.34 2.35
CA PHE A 331 8.08 4.23 1.51
C PHE A 331 9.61 4.17 1.42
N GLN A 332 10.29 5.27 1.72
CA GLN A 332 11.75 5.39 1.80
C GLN A 332 12.33 4.77 3.08
N THR A 333 11.51 4.53 4.12
CA THR A 333 11.99 4.09 5.43
C THR A 333 11.84 2.58 5.61
N PRO A 334 12.93 1.80 5.55
CA PRO A 334 12.90 0.34 5.63
C PRO A 334 12.52 -0.20 7.01
N GLY A 335 12.26 -1.50 7.08
CA GLY A 335 11.98 -2.25 8.31
C GLY A 335 10.54 -2.76 8.39
N LEU A 336 10.18 -3.33 9.54
CA LEU A 336 8.95 -4.13 9.71
C LEU A 336 7.66 -3.53 9.10
N PRO A 337 7.31 -2.24 9.27
CA PRO A 337 6.14 -1.68 8.61
C PRO A 337 6.15 -1.76 7.08
N MET A 338 7.32 -1.56 6.46
CA MET A 338 7.48 -1.69 5.00
C MET A 338 7.60 -3.15 4.57
N ASP A 339 8.13 -4.04 5.41
CA ASP A 339 8.08 -5.49 5.17
C ASP A 339 6.61 -5.97 5.11
N LEU A 340 5.77 -5.51 6.04
CA LEU A 340 4.33 -5.80 6.07
C LEU A 340 3.59 -5.15 4.88
N GLN A 341 3.93 -3.92 4.50
CA GLN A 341 3.39 -3.25 3.31
C GLN A 341 3.71 -4.04 2.04
N ASN A 342 4.99 -4.29 1.78
CA ASN A 342 5.42 -5.01 0.59
C ASN A 342 4.81 -6.42 0.59
N GLY A 343 4.95 -7.18 1.68
CA GLY A 343 4.43 -8.54 1.80
C GLY A 343 2.92 -8.64 1.63
N LYS A 344 2.14 -7.70 2.19
CA LYS A 344 0.69 -7.65 1.96
C LYS A 344 0.37 -7.39 0.50
N PHE A 345 0.99 -6.38 -0.12
CA PHE A 345 0.71 -5.96 -1.49
C PHE A 345 1.46 -6.74 -2.58
N LEU A 346 2.14 -7.84 -2.23
CA LEU A 346 2.47 -8.91 -3.19
C LEU A 346 1.22 -9.67 -3.68
N ASP A 347 0.16 -9.72 -2.86
CA ASP A 347 -1.10 -10.37 -3.18
C ASP A 347 -1.79 -9.74 -4.41
N ASN A 348 -2.72 -10.51 -5.01
CA ASN A 348 -3.56 -10.09 -6.12
C ASN A 348 -2.76 -9.47 -7.28
N GLY A 349 -1.67 -10.13 -7.65
CA GLY A 349 -0.81 -9.77 -8.79
C GLY A 349 0.01 -8.49 -8.61
N GLY A 350 0.28 -8.07 -7.37
CA GLY A 350 1.00 -6.82 -7.13
C GLY A 350 0.19 -5.56 -7.49
N SER A 351 -1.11 -5.71 -7.75
CA SER A 351 -2.00 -4.66 -8.28
C SER A 351 -2.09 -3.39 -7.42
N GLY A 352 -1.68 -3.47 -6.15
CA GLY A 352 -1.82 -2.42 -5.15
C GLY A 352 -3.24 -2.27 -4.59
N TYR A 353 -4.17 -3.16 -5.00
CA TYR A 353 -5.55 -3.23 -4.55
C TYR A 353 -5.89 -4.65 -4.08
N ILE A 354 -6.27 -4.79 -2.81
CA ILE A 354 -6.64 -6.09 -2.22
C ILE A 354 -8.03 -6.01 -1.64
N LEU A 355 -8.94 -6.86 -2.09
CA LEU A 355 -10.32 -6.90 -1.62
C LEU A 355 -10.35 -7.20 -0.11
N LYS A 356 -11.05 -6.38 0.67
CA LYS A 356 -11.20 -6.61 2.10
C LYS A 356 -11.96 -7.93 2.36
N PRO A 357 -11.65 -8.64 3.45
CA PRO A 357 -12.45 -9.77 3.91
C PRO A 357 -13.94 -9.40 4.01
N GLN A 358 -14.84 -10.34 3.69
CA GLN A 358 -16.29 -10.07 3.62
C GLN A 358 -16.83 -9.42 4.91
N PHE A 359 -16.33 -9.79 6.08
CA PHE A 359 -16.74 -9.23 7.37
C PHE A 359 -16.32 -7.75 7.59
N LEU A 360 -15.41 -7.20 6.77
CA LEU A 360 -15.05 -5.77 6.72
C LEU A 360 -15.76 -5.00 5.59
N ARG A 361 -16.74 -5.65 4.92
CA ARG A 361 -17.55 -5.08 3.83
C ARG A 361 -19.05 -5.19 4.13
N ASP A 362 -19.51 -6.37 4.55
CA ASP A 362 -20.90 -6.65 4.89
C ASP A 362 -21.40 -5.78 6.05
N ALA A 363 -22.50 -5.06 5.82
CA ALA A 363 -23.18 -4.23 6.81
C ALA A 363 -23.70 -5.03 8.02
N LYS A 364 -24.06 -6.31 7.85
CA LYS A 364 -24.60 -7.18 8.91
C LYS A 364 -23.52 -7.77 9.84
N SER A 365 -22.25 -7.70 9.45
CA SER A 365 -21.16 -8.29 10.24
C SER A 365 -20.89 -7.51 11.53
N ASN A 366 -20.81 -8.24 12.64
CA ASN A 366 -20.43 -7.75 13.99
C ASN A 366 -18.94 -7.99 14.31
N PHE A 367 -18.09 -8.14 13.29
CA PHE A 367 -16.67 -8.42 13.47
C PHE A 367 -15.96 -7.38 14.36
N ASN A 368 -15.11 -7.87 15.25
CA ASN A 368 -14.32 -7.05 16.16
C ASN A 368 -12.94 -7.70 16.33
N PRO A 369 -11.83 -7.06 15.89
CA PRO A 369 -10.50 -7.68 15.93
C PRO A 369 -10.02 -8.00 17.35
N ASN A 370 -10.57 -7.34 18.39
CA ASN A 370 -10.18 -7.55 19.78
C ASN A 370 -11.00 -8.66 20.48
N LYS A 371 -11.82 -9.43 19.74
CA LYS A 371 -12.64 -10.53 20.27
C LYS A 371 -12.50 -11.78 19.41
N VAL A 372 -12.40 -12.94 20.04
CA VAL A 372 -12.54 -14.22 19.33
C VAL A 372 -13.98 -14.32 18.81
N MET A 373 -14.14 -14.53 17.50
CA MET A 373 -15.45 -14.74 16.88
C MET A 373 -15.89 -16.19 17.11
N ARG A 374 -17.16 -16.40 17.50
CA ARG A 374 -17.72 -17.75 17.69
C ARG A 374 -17.75 -18.54 16.39
N ASP A 375 -18.01 -17.84 15.28
CA ASP A 375 -18.07 -18.39 13.92
C ASP A 375 -16.71 -18.27 13.19
N SER A 376 -15.59 -18.23 13.93
CA SER A 376 -14.26 -18.26 13.30
C SER A 376 -13.98 -19.66 12.75
N ASN A 377 -13.41 -19.73 11.55
CA ASN A 377 -12.84 -20.95 10.98
C ASN A 377 -11.31 -20.84 11.09
N PRO A 378 -10.72 -21.10 12.28
CA PRO A 378 -9.30 -20.91 12.51
C PRO A 378 -8.47 -21.82 11.60
N ILE A 379 -7.30 -21.33 11.18
CA ILE A 379 -6.31 -22.16 10.51
C ILE A 379 -5.24 -22.56 11.53
N THR A 380 -5.02 -23.87 11.67
CA THR A 380 -3.81 -24.39 12.35
C THR A 380 -2.71 -24.50 11.30
N LEU A 381 -1.75 -23.58 11.36
CA LEU A 381 -0.58 -23.51 10.48
C LEU A 381 0.61 -24.22 11.14
N THR A 382 1.18 -25.20 10.46
CA THR A 382 2.41 -25.88 10.87
C THR A 382 3.52 -25.64 9.85
N ILE A 383 4.64 -25.09 10.30
CA ILE A 383 5.83 -24.84 9.49
C ILE A 383 6.98 -25.63 10.09
N ARG A 384 7.47 -26.64 9.37
CA ARG A 384 8.77 -27.27 9.66
C ARG A 384 9.85 -26.51 8.90
N LEU A 385 10.67 -25.76 9.61
CA LEU A 385 11.85 -25.10 9.05
C LEU A 385 13.02 -26.08 9.00
N ILE A 386 13.44 -26.44 7.79
CA ILE A 386 14.43 -27.50 7.57
C ILE A 386 15.82 -26.90 7.58
N SER A 387 16.09 -25.92 6.71
CA SER A 387 17.43 -25.36 6.51
C SER A 387 17.42 -23.95 5.90
N GLY A 388 18.57 -23.28 5.96
CA GLY A 388 18.88 -22.11 5.13
C GLY A 388 19.76 -22.51 3.95
N ILE A 389 19.76 -21.68 2.91
CA ILE A 389 20.53 -21.82 1.68
C ILE A 389 21.21 -20.47 1.45
N GLN A 390 22.56 -20.45 1.41
CA GLN A 390 23.39 -19.30 1.07
C GLN A 390 22.95 -17.99 1.76
N LEU A 391 22.77 -18.03 3.08
CA LEU A 391 22.37 -16.84 3.84
C LEU A 391 23.48 -15.78 3.75
N PRO A 392 23.15 -14.49 3.59
CA PRO A 392 24.14 -13.45 3.36
C PRO A 392 25.07 -13.31 4.57
N LEU A 393 26.32 -12.99 4.28
CA LEU A 393 27.35 -12.66 5.25
C LEU A 393 27.73 -11.19 5.03
N ASN A 394 27.68 -10.37 6.07
CA ASN A 394 28.26 -9.03 6.00
C ASN A 394 29.80 -9.11 6.07
N ASN A 395 30.47 -8.13 5.45
CA ASN A 395 31.89 -8.14 5.06
C ASN A 395 32.95 -8.27 6.18
N ALA A 396 32.57 -8.59 7.42
CA ALA A 396 33.44 -8.56 8.59
C ALA A 396 34.09 -9.90 8.99
N SER A 397 33.58 -11.08 8.58
CA SER A 397 34.33 -12.34 8.78
C SER A 397 33.85 -13.56 7.97
N SER A 398 34.84 -14.38 7.57
CA SER A 398 34.72 -15.70 6.94
C SER A 398 33.60 -16.60 7.51
N ASN A 399 32.57 -16.98 6.74
CA ASN A 399 31.60 -18.10 6.97
C ASN A 399 31.04 -18.34 8.41
N LYS A 400 31.17 -17.39 9.35
CA LYS A 400 31.10 -17.63 10.81
C LYS A 400 29.88 -16.99 11.49
N ALA A 401 28.84 -16.61 10.75
CA ALA A 401 27.60 -16.12 11.38
C ALA A 401 26.92 -17.22 12.21
N ASP A 402 26.41 -16.84 13.36
CA ASP A 402 25.66 -17.68 14.29
C ASP A 402 24.17 -17.45 14.03
N THR A 403 23.57 -18.28 13.17
CA THR A 403 22.28 -17.97 12.53
C THR A 403 21.06 -18.51 13.28
N SER A 404 20.01 -17.71 13.36
CA SER A 404 18.68 -18.13 13.83
C SER A 404 17.57 -17.56 12.95
N VAL A 405 16.43 -18.25 12.91
CA VAL A 405 15.23 -17.78 12.19
C VAL A 405 14.12 -17.51 13.18
N ILE A 406 13.44 -16.38 12.99
CA ILE A 406 12.22 -16.00 13.69
C ILE A 406 11.05 -16.15 12.71
N ILE A 407 9.97 -16.77 13.16
CA ILE A 407 8.69 -16.81 12.46
C ILE A 407 7.68 -15.99 13.29
N GLU A 408 7.13 -14.96 12.67
CA GLU A 408 6.20 -13.99 13.26
C GLU A 408 4.86 -14.07 12.53
N VAL A 409 3.76 -14.05 13.29
CA VAL A 409 2.39 -13.92 12.78
C VAL A 409 1.90 -12.52 13.09
N PHE A 410 1.49 -11.79 12.06
CA PHE A 410 0.84 -10.49 12.17
C PHE A 410 -0.62 -10.63 11.72
N GLY A 411 -1.53 -9.99 12.44
CA GLY A 411 -2.97 -10.13 12.20
C GLY A 411 -3.76 -9.36 13.25
N VAL A 412 -4.97 -9.84 13.55
CA VAL A 412 -5.72 -9.41 14.74
C VAL A 412 -4.91 -9.70 16.02
N PRO A 413 -5.08 -8.94 17.12
CA PRO A 413 -4.25 -9.11 18.33
C PRO A 413 -4.16 -10.54 18.88
N ASN A 414 -5.23 -11.33 18.77
CA ASN A 414 -5.25 -12.72 19.27
C ASN A 414 -4.44 -13.70 18.41
N ASP A 415 -4.16 -13.35 17.14
CA ASP A 415 -3.37 -14.17 16.22
C ASP A 415 -1.87 -13.82 16.27
N GLN A 416 -1.49 -12.75 16.98
CA GLN A 416 -0.10 -12.28 17.00
C GLN A 416 0.78 -13.22 17.82
N ALA A 417 1.77 -13.80 17.15
CA ALA A 417 2.69 -14.77 17.73
C ALA A 417 4.10 -14.60 17.18
N LYS A 418 5.10 -14.99 17.97
CA LYS A 418 6.51 -15.00 17.58
C LYS A 418 7.17 -16.26 18.15
N GLN A 419 7.77 -17.06 17.29
CA GLN A 419 8.56 -18.23 17.66
C GLN A 419 9.92 -18.16 16.96
N GLN A 420 10.96 -18.71 17.56
CA GLN A 420 12.34 -18.60 17.08
C GLN A 420 13.04 -19.95 17.18
N THR A 421 13.92 -20.24 16.23
CA THR A 421 14.76 -21.45 16.25
C THR A 421 15.85 -21.40 17.31
N ARG A 422 16.50 -22.55 17.58
CA ARG A 422 17.85 -22.53 18.12
C ARG A 422 18.85 -21.85 17.17
N VAL A 423 20.00 -21.46 17.72
CA VAL A 423 21.11 -20.86 16.95
C VAL A 423 21.97 -21.95 16.33
N ILE A 424 22.28 -21.83 15.04
CA ILE A 424 23.26 -22.68 14.34
C ILE A 424 24.56 -21.89 14.21
N LYS A 425 25.57 -22.31 14.97
CA LYS A 425 26.83 -21.59 15.09
C LYS A 425 27.71 -21.76 13.85
N LYS A 426 28.38 -20.68 13.43
CA LYS A 426 29.41 -20.62 12.39
C LYS A 426 29.05 -21.34 11.08
N ASN A 427 27.79 -21.23 10.64
CA ASN A 427 27.31 -21.81 9.39
C ASN A 427 26.14 -20.98 8.84
N ALA A 428 26.44 -20.05 7.93
CA ALA A 428 25.45 -19.31 7.15
C ALA A 428 25.14 -19.97 5.79
N PHE A 429 26.10 -20.75 5.26
CA PHE A 429 25.99 -21.31 3.91
C PHE A 429 24.90 -22.38 3.79
N SER A 430 24.75 -23.24 4.80
CA SER A 430 23.70 -24.26 4.85
C SER A 430 23.32 -24.68 6.28
N PRO A 431 22.84 -23.76 7.14
CA PRO A 431 22.35 -24.11 8.48
C PRO A 431 21.15 -25.06 8.39
N ARG A 432 21.04 -25.99 9.36
CA ARG A 432 19.95 -26.96 9.44
C ARG A 432 19.30 -26.91 10.82
N TRP A 433 18.08 -26.39 10.89
CA TRP A 433 17.31 -26.31 12.13
C TRP A 433 16.51 -27.59 12.37
N ASN A 434 15.72 -28.03 11.39
CA ASN A 434 14.76 -29.13 11.50
C ASN A 434 13.74 -28.95 12.64
N GLU A 435 13.34 -27.72 12.90
CA GLU A 435 12.39 -27.35 13.97
C GLU A 435 10.99 -27.16 13.38
N THR A 436 9.95 -27.47 14.17
CA THR A 436 8.56 -27.39 13.73
C THR A 436 7.78 -26.45 14.64
N PHE A 437 7.20 -25.43 14.03
CA PHE A 437 6.43 -24.37 14.67
C PHE A 437 4.95 -24.55 14.32
N THR A 438 4.06 -24.35 15.29
CA THR A 438 2.61 -24.41 15.07
C THR A 438 1.95 -23.14 15.60
N PHE A 439 1.00 -22.62 14.83
CA PHE A 439 0.25 -21.39 15.11
C PHE A 439 -1.24 -21.66 14.86
N ILE A 440 -2.10 -21.21 15.77
CA ILE A 440 -3.56 -21.21 15.58
C ILE A 440 -3.95 -19.77 15.22
N ILE A 441 -4.57 -19.58 14.06
CA ILE A 441 -4.82 -18.26 13.46
C ILE A 441 -6.33 -18.14 13.23
N HIS A 442 -7.02 -17.35 14.04
CA HIS A 442 -8.48 -17.22 14.05
C HIS A 442 -9.04 -16.38 12.90
N VAL A 443 -8.26 -15.45 12.34
CA VAL A 443 -8.71 -14.55 11.26
C VAL A 443 -7.70 -14.60 10.09
N PRO A 444 -7.65 -15.75 9.38
CA PRO A 444 -6.63 -16.00 8.36
C PRO A 444 -6.66 -15.02 7.18
N GLU A 445 -7.79 -14.38 6.90
CA GLU A 445 -7.96 -13.37 5.84
C GLU A 445 -7.26 -12.03 6.16
N LEU A 446 -6.82 -11.83 7.40
CA LEU A 446 -6.03 -10.67 7.82
C LEU A 446 -4.58 -11.03 8.20
N ALA A 447 -4.21 -12.31 8.15
CA ALA A 447 -2.94 -12.80 8.66
C ALA A 447 -1.79 -12.68 7.63
N LEU A 448 -0.66 -12.15 8.08
CA LEU A 448 0.64 -12.13 7.39
C LEU A 448 1.63 -12.99 8.19
N ILE A 449 2.39 -13.84 7.52
CA ILE A 449 3.49 -14.62 8.08
C ILE A 449 4.80 -13.97 7.66
N ARG A 450 5.68 -13.69 8.62
CA ARG A 450 7.00 -13.08 8.39
C ARG A 450 8.09 -14.00 8.91
N PHE A 451 9.04 -14.30 8.02
CA PHE A 451 10.29 -14.98 8.33
C PHE A 451 11.39 -13.93 8.47
N VAL A 452 12.21 -14.02 9.50
CA VAL A 452 13.38 -13.16 9.71
C VAL A 452 14.58 -14.04 9.94
N VAL A 453 15.68 -13.78 9.25
CA VAL A 453 16.98 -14.42 9.48
C VAL A 453 17.87 -13.41 10.19
N GLU A 454 18.43 -13.83 11.33
CA GLU A 454 19.34 -13.02 12.15
C GLU A 454 20.66 -13.75 12.40
N ASN A 455 21.75 -12.99 12.44
CA ASN A 455 23.05 -13.37 12.98
C ASN A 455 23.11 -12.90 14.44
N GLN A 456 23.32 -13.81 15.39
CA GLN A 456 23.35 -13.46 16.81
C GLN A 456 24.73 -12.96 17.23
N GLY A 457 24.85 -11.65 17.42
CA GLY A 457 26.04 -11.02 17.98
C GLY A 457 26.04 -11.04 19.50
N LEU A 458 27.15 -11.48 20.11
CA LEU A 458 27.33 -11.52 21.57
C LEU A 458 27.37 -10.13 22.24
N ILE A 459 27.71 -9.08 21.48
CA ILE A 459 27.99 -7.73 22.02
C ILE A 459 27.20 -6.64 21.28
N ALA A 460 27.11 -6.71 19.94
CA ALA A 460 26.47 -5.68 19.12
C ALA A 460 24.95 -5.86 18.94
N GLY A 461 24.35 -6.85 19.62
CA GLY A 461 22.97 -7.29 19.39
C GLY A 461 22.83 -8.19 18.14
N ASN A 462 21.59 -8.57 17.83
CA ASN A 462 21.30 -9.38 16.66
C ASN A 462 21.35 -8.54 15.37
N GLU A 463 22.04 -9.06 14.36
CA GLU A 463 22.17 -8.46 13.04
C GLU A 463 21.15 -9.08 12.08
N PHE A 464 20.37 -8.24 11.42
CA PHE A 464 19.42 -8.65 10.39
C PHE A 464 20.16 -9.13 9.14
N LEU A 465 19.89 -10.36 8.69
CA LEU A 465 20.43 -10.92 7.44
C LEU A 465 19.42 -10.86 6.29
N GLY A 466 18.13 -11.07 6.56
CA GLY A 466 17.09 -11.00 5.53
C GLY A 466 15.70 -11.31 6.08
N GLN A 467 14.67 -11.00 5.30
CA GLN A 467 13.27 -11.33 5.66
C GLN A 467 12.45 -11.81 4.46
N TYR A 468 11.33 -12.46 4.76
CA TYR A 468 10.24 -12.64 3.80
C TYR A 468 8.89 -12.50 4.49
N THR A 469 7.97 -11.73 3.92
CA THR A 469 6.63 -11.49 4.46
C THR A 469 5.58 -11.83 3.42
N ILE A 470 4.56 -12.60 3.80
CA ILE A 470 3.56 -13.17 2.88
C ILE A 470 2.18 -13.29 3.56
N PRO A 471 1.04 -13.05 2.87
CA PRO A 471 -0.27 -13.36 3.42
C PRO A 471 -0.46 -14.86 3.60
N LEU A 472 -1.06 -15.27 4.71
CA LEU A 472 -1.27 -16.69 5.03
C LEU A 472 -1.98 -17.44 3.90
N LEU A 473 -3.02 -16.82 3.32
CA LEU A 473 -3.78 -17.41 2.23
C LEU A 473 -3.01 -17.51 0.91
N CYS A 474 -1.91 -16.78 0.74
CA CYS A 474 -0.98 -16.89 -0.38
C CYS A 474 0.08 -18.00 -0.21
N MET A 475 0.11 -18.70 0.93
CA MET A 475 1.11 -19.75 1.20
C MET A 475 0.75 -21.10 0.57
N ASN A 476 1.67 -21.62 -0.25
CA ASN A 476 1.66 -22.99 -0.73
C ASN A 476 1.92 -24.01 0.39
N LYS A 477 1.31 -25.20 0.28
CA LYS A 477 1.60 -26.38 1.13
C LYS A 477 2.73 -27.24 0.55
N GLY A 478 3.29 -28.13 1.37
CA GLY A 478 4.35 -29.05 1.01
C GLY A 478 5.75 -28.46 1.23
N TYR A 479 6.77 -29.09 0.63
CA TYR A 479 8.14 -28.56 0.61
C TYR A 479 8.22 -27.30 -0.25
N ARG A 480 8.76 -26.21 0.30
CA ARG A 480 8.84 -24.90 -0.36
C ARG A 480 10.13 -24.16 -0.06
N ARG A 481 10.55 -23.31 -1.00
CA ARG A 481 11.60 -22.30 -0.82
C ARG A 481 10.98 -20.96 -0.43
N VAL A 482 11.57 -20.30 0.55
CA VAL A 482 11.24 -18.95 0.99
C VAL A 482 12.37 -18.03 0.53
N PRO A 483 12.20 -17.21 -0.52
CA PRO A 483 13.24 -16.28 -0.96
C PRO A 483 13.42 -15.18 0.10
N LEU A 484 14.66 -14.74 0.32
CA LEU A 484 14.95 -13.68 1.29
C LEU A 484 15.16 -12.33 0.60
N PHE A 485 14.79 -11.26 1.31
CA PHE A 485 14.94 -9.88 0.86
C PHE A 485 15.79 -9.06 1.85
N SER A 486 16.53 -8.10 1.29
CA SER A 486 17.37 -7.16 2.02
C SER A 486 16.53 -6.24 2.90
N ARG A 487 17.19 -5.48 3.78
CA ARG A 487 16.52 -4.44 4.58
C ARG A 487 15.80 -3.41 3.70
N MET A 488 16.27 -3.16 2.46
CA MET A 488 15.65 -2.24 1.51
C MET A 488 14.53 -2.86 0.66
N GLY A 489 14.31 -4.17 0.81
CA GLY A 489 13.34 -4.94 0.01
C GLY A 489 13.89 -5.42 -1.33
N GLU A 490 15.21 -5.52 -1.49
CA GLU A 490 15.85 -6.08 -2.69
C GLU A 490 15.96 -7.60 -2.58
N SER A 491 15.88 -8.34 -3.69
CA SER A 491 16.08 -9.79 -3.68
C SER A 491 17.50 -10.15 -3.24
N LEU A 492 17.63 -11.12 -2.33
CA LEU A 492 18.91 -11.71 -1.91
C LEU A 492 19.18 -13.05 -2.60
N GLU A 493 18.47 -13.39 -3.67
CA GLU A 493 18.66 -14.67 -4.38
C GLU A 493 20.15 -14.95 -4.69
N PRO A 494 20.66 -16.18 -4.44
CA PRO A 494 19.91 -17.39 -4.11
C PRO A 494 19.54 -17.59 -2.62
N ALA A 495 19.81 -16.60 -1.74
CA ALA A 495 19.57 -16.72 -0.30
C ALA A 495 18.10 -17.04 0.01
N SER A 496 17.88 -18.16 0.68
CA SER A 496 16.52 -18.69 0.91
C SER A 496 16.44 -19.60 2.12
N LEU A 497 15.23 -19.82 2.64
CA LEU A 497 14.93 -20.88 3.61
C LEU A 497 14.22 -22.03 2.91
N PHE A 498 14.48 -23.26 3.35
CA PHE A 498 13.77 -24.45 2.95
C PHE A 498 12.83 -24.91 4.08
N VAL A 499 11.54 -25.00 3.75
CA VAL A 499 10.46 -25.30 4.71
C VAL A 499 9.58 -26.44 4.20
N TYR A 500 8.91 -27.13 5.11
CA TYR A 500 7.69 -27.88 4.80
C TYR A 500 6.50 -27.21 5.49
N VAL A 501 5.49 -26.82 4.71
CA VAL A 501 4.31 -26.10 5.18
C VAL A 501 3.08 -26.98 5.10
N TRP A 502 2.32 -27.06 6.19
CA TRP A 502 1.02 -27.67 6.23
C TRP A 502 0.04 -26.78 6.98
N TYR A 503 -1.24 -26.85 6.62
CA TYR A 503 -2.29 -26.20 7.40
C TYR A 503 -3.63 -26.90 7.25
N VAL A 504 -4.39 -26.92 8.33
CA VAL A 504 -5.78 -27.42 8.38
C VAL A 504 -6.72 -26.31 8.81
N LYS A 505 -7.96 -26.36 8.31
CA LYS A 505 -9.11 -25.61 8.81
C LYS A 505 -9.87 -26.48 9.80
#